data_AF-A0A958XVF1-F1
#
_entry.id   AF-A0A958XVF1-F1
#
_cell.length_a   1.000
_cell.length_b   1.000
_cell.length_c   1.000
_cell.angle_alpha   90.00
_cell.angle_beta   90.00
_cell.angle_gamma   90.00
#
_symmetry.space_group_name_H-M   'P 1'
#
loop_
_entity.id
_entity.type
_entity.pdbx_description
1 polymer ?
#
loop_
_entity_poly.entity_id
_entity_poly.type
_entity_poly.pdbx_seq_one_letter_code
_entity_poly.pdbx_strand_id
1 'polypeptide(L)'
;MTADDFYSYASILIFLPWALLILAPKWQYTEPVAFAAAIILLIAAAVFTFSYLAGAEGGGSLLSLEGFKNLFRSKEMLLTGWLNYLSFCLLVGTWQSHDARQLKIGHIFVVPSLLLTMLTGPAGLLLYLVVRFFRTKKWEL
;
A
#
# COMPACT_ATOMS: atom_id res chain seq x y z
N MET A 1 14.14 -3.46 18.21
CA MET A 1 12.70 -3.74 18.06
C MET A 1 12.56 -5.07 17.37
N THR A 2 11.65 -5.93 17.81
CA THR A 2 11.43 -7.23 17.15
C THR A 2 10.58 -7.03 15.88
N ALA A 3 10.64 -7.99 14.94
CA ALA A 3 9.79 -7.96 13.74
C ALA A 3 8.28 -7.93 14.10
N ASP A 4 7.91 -8.59 15.20
CA ASP A 4 6.54 -8.67 15.70
C ASP A 4 6.03 -7.30 16.21
N ASP A 5 6.90 -6.52 16.87
CA ASP A 5 6.58 -5.14 17.29
C ASP A 5 6.33 -4.24 16.06
N PHE A 6 7.23 -4.31 15.07
CA PHE A 6 7.14 -3.47 13.87
C PHE A 6 5.89 -3.80 13.04
N TYR A 7 5.57 -5.09 12.89
CA TYR A 7 4.32 -5.55 12.28
C TYR A 7 3.10 -4.90 12.94
N SER A 8 3.04 -4.92 14.27
CA SER A 8 1.92 -4.41 15.03
C SER A 8 1.76 -2.90 14.86
N TYR A 9 2.87 -2.15 14.99
CA TYR A 9 2.86 -0.71 14.77
C TYR A 9 2.46 -0.33 13.34
N ALA A 10 3.04 -0.96 12.33
CA ALA A 10 2.72 -0.68 10.93
C ALA A 10 1.23 -0.94 10.63
N SER A 11 0.69 -2.05 11.14
CA SER A 11 -0.70 -2.45 10.91
C SER A 11 -1.72 -1.55 11.61
N ILE A 12 -1.35 -0.92 12.72
CA ILE A 12 -2.21 0.04 13.42
C ILE A 12 -2.06 1.44 12.83
N LEU A 13 -0.82 1.89 12.60
CA LEU A 13 -0.54 3.25 12.14
C LEU A 13 -1.03 3.50 10.71
N ILE A 14 -1.17 2.46 9.88
CA ILE A 14 -1.69 2.59 8.52
C ILE A 14 -3.11 3.16 8.46
N PHE A 15 -3.92 2.99 9.52
CA PHE A 15 -5.28 3.54 9.55
C PHE A 15 -5.31 5.07 9.57
N LEU A 16 -4.25 5.74 10.04
CA LEU A 16 -4.17 7.20 10.08
C LEU A 16 -4.19 7.82 8.67
N PRO A 17 -3.28 7.49 7.73
CA PRO A 17 -3.33 8.05 6.39
C PRO A 17 -4.58 7.61 5.61
N TRP A 18 -5.11 6.40 5.85
CA TRP A 18 -6.40 5.98 5.28
C TRP A 18 -7.57 6.82 5.78
N ALA A 19 -7.63 7.10 7.08
CA ALA A 19 -8.65 7.98 7.65
C ALA A 19 -8.57 9.39 7.06
N LEU A 20 -7.36 9.92 6.85
CA LEU A 20 -7.18 11.22 6.18
C LEU A 20 -7.68 11.20 4.73
N LEU A 21 -7.37 10.15 3.96
CA LEU A 21 -7.85 10.00 2.58
C LEU A 21 -9.38 9.91 2.51
N ILE A 22 -10.01 9.23 3.48
CA ILE A 22 -11.47 9.04 3.50
C ILE A 22 -12.20 10.29 4.02
N LEU A 23 -11.77 10.85 5.14
CA LEU A 23 -12.49 11.91 5.86
C LEU A 23 -12.10 13.32 5.41
N ALA A 24 -10.83 13.53 5.03
CA ALA A 24 -10.26 14.84 4.75
C ALA A 24 -9.53 14.89 3.39
N PRO A 25 -10.16 14.49 2.26
CA PRO A 25 -9.48 14.40 0.96
C PRO A 25 -9.00 15.74 0.40
N LYS A 26 -9.59 16.86 0.86
CA LYS A 26 -9.24 18.22 0.40
C LYS A 26 -8.17 18.89 1.27
N TRP A 27 -7.75 18.26 2.35
CA TRP A 27 -6.77 18.84 3.25
C TRP A 27 -5.38 18.76 2.60
N GLN A 28 -4.65 19.88 2.62
CA GLN A 28 -3.36 20.04 1.94
C GLN A 28 -2.29 19.02 2.38
N TYR A 29 -2.43 18.45 3.59
CA TYR A 29 -1.49 17.48 4.14
C TYR A 29 -1.91 16.03 3.94
N THR A 30 -3.13 15.74 3.47
CA THR A 30 -3.62 14.36 3.31
C THR A 30 -2.75 13.55 2.35
N GLU A 31 -2.52 14.06 1.13
CA GLU A 31 -1.71 13.36 0.12
C GLU A 31 -0.23 13.28 0.54
N PRO A 32 0.44 14.36 1.00
CA PRO A 32 1.82 14.26 1.48
C PRO A 32 2.02 13.28 2.64
N VAL A 33 1.10 13.26 3.62
CA VAL A 33 1.18 12.35 4.77
C VAL A 33 1.01 10.90 4.32
N ALA A 34 0.03 10.62 3.46
CA ALA A 34 -0.20 9.27 2.94
C ALA A 34 1.00 8.79 2.08
N PHE A 35 1.53 9.67 1.22
CA PHE A 35 2.71 9.36 0.41
C PHE A 35 3.95 9.13 1.29
N ALA A 36 4.22 10.01 2.25
CA ALA A 36 5.35 9.86 3.17
C ALA A 36 5.25 8.56 3.99
N ALA A 37 4.07 8.22 4.50
CA ALA A 37 3.85 6.96 5.20
C ALA A 37 4.15 5.75 4.30
N ALA A 38 3.73 5.78 3.03
CA ALA A 38 4.04 4.71 2.09
C ALA A 38 5.55 4.60 1.81
N ILE A 39 6.25 5.72 1.65
CA ILE A 39 7.71 5.74 1.45
C ILE A 39 8.44 5.18 2.68
N ILE A 40 8.03 5.56 3.89
CA ILE A 40 8.62 5.03 5.13
C ILE A 40 8.48 3.50 5.20
N LEU A 41 7.31 2.98 4.84
CA LEU A 41 7.07 1.53 4.81
C LEU A 41 7.92 0.82 3.74
N LEU A 42 8.10 1.42 2.57
CA LEU A 42 8.99 0.89 1.52
C LEU A 42 10.45 0.86 1.98
N ILE A 43 10.92 1.94 2.60
CA ILE A 43 12.28 2.00 3.15
C ILE A 43 12.47 0.92 4.22
N ALA A 44 11.50 0.78 5.15
CA ALA A 44 11.55 -0.26 6.16
C ALA A 44 11.61 -1.66 5.54
N ALA A 45 10.78 -1.93 4.53
CA ALA A 45 10.80 -3.20 3.82
C ALA A 45 12.14 -3.46 3.12
N ALA A 46 12.73 -2.45 2.49
CA ALA A 46 14.05 -2.54 1.87
C ALA A 46 15.15 -2.84 2.89
N VAL A 47 15.11 -2.21 4.07
CA VAL A 47 16.05 -2.48 5.16
C VAL A 47 15.95 -3.92 5.65
N PHE A 48 14.74 -4.43 5.93
CA PHE A 48 14.55 -5.83 6.34
C PHE A 48 15.00 -6.82 5.25
N THR A 49 14.75 -6.50 3.98
CA THR A 49 15.23 -7.31 2.85
C THR A 49 16.75 -7.35 2.82
N PHE A 50 17.40 -6.20 2.93
CA PHE A 50 18.85 -6.10 2.92
C PHE A 50 19.47 -6.84 4.11
N SER A 51 18.91 -6.69 5.31
CA SER A 51 19.36 -7.42 6.51
C SER A 51 19.25 -8.94 6.34
N TYR A 52 18.18 -9.43 5.72
CA TYR A 52 18.03 -10.86 5.42
C TYR A 52 19.07 -11.35 4.41
N LEU A 53 19.27 -10.61 3.31
CA LEU A 53 20.23 -10.98 2.26
C LEU A 53 21.70 -10.90 2.71
N ALA A 54 22.02 -9.97 3.62
CA ALA A 54 23.35 -9.84 4.23
C ALA A 54 23.63 -10.93 5.28
N GLY A 55 22.61 -11.64 5.76
CA GLY A 55 22.74 -12.77 6.67
C GLY A 55 23.19 -14.05 5.95
N ALA A 56 23.76 -14.99 6.72
CA ALA A 56 24.18 -16.31 6.21
C ALA A 56 23.02 -17.25 5.84
N GLU A 57 21.76 -16.83 6.06
CA GLU A 57 20.53 -17.61 5.84
C GLU A 57 19.88 -17.36 4.48
N GLY A 58 20.58 -16.73 3.53
CA GLY A 58 20.11 -16.35 2.19
C GLY A 58 19.81 -17.51 1.22
N GLY A 59 19.14 -18.57 1.69
CA GLY A 59 18.73 -19.74 0.91
C GLY A 59 17.28 -19.68 0.49
N GLY A 60 16.94 -18.82 -0.48
CA GLY A 60 15.59 -18.73 -1.04
C GLY A 60 15.60 -18.24 -2.48
N SER A 61 14.73 -18.81 -3.31
CA SER A 61 14.60 -18.45 -4.73
C SER A 61 13.22 -17.89 -5.01
N LEU A 62 13.13 -16.68 -5.57
CA LEU A 62 11.86 -16.10 -6.04
C LEU A 62 11.34 -16.75 -7.32
N LEU A 63 12.19 -17.52 -8.01
CA LEU A 63 11.87 -18.14 -9.30
C LEU A 63 11.29 -19.56 -9.16
N SER A 64 11.24 -20.11 -7.94
CA SER A 64 10.57 -21.38 -7.66
C SER A 64 9.58 -21.23 -6.51
N LEU A 65 8.44 -21.92 -6.60
CA LEU A 65 7.41 -21.85 -5.56
C LEU A 65 7.92 -22.37 -4.21
N GLU A 66 8.77 -23.38 -4.23
CA GLU A 66 9.40 -23.95 -3.03
C GLU A 66 10.43 -23.00 -2.41
N GLY A 67 11.25 -22.35 -3.24
CA GLY A 67 12.16 -21.30 -2.81
C GLY A 67 11.42 -20.09 -2.24
N PHE A 68 10.31 -19.70 -2.86
CA PHE A 68 9.44 -18.63 -2.39
C PHE A 68 8.83 -18.99 -1.04
N LYS A 69 8.29 -20.20 -0.88
CA LYS A 69 7.76 -20.67 0.40
C LYS A 69 8.83 -20.65 1.51
N ASN A 70 10.08 -20.98 1.19
CA ASN A 70 11.17 -20.94 2.16
C ASN A 70 11.52 -19.51 2.57
N LEU A 71 11.45 -18.53 1.66
CA LEU A 71 11.61 -17.11 2.00
C LEU A 71 10.58 -16.67 3.04
N PHE A 72 9.31 -17.06 2.90
CA PHE A 72 8.24 -16.70 3.84
C PHE A 72 8.31 -17.42 5.20
N ARG A 73 9.27 -18.33 5.42
CA ARG A 73 9.53 -18.91 6.75
C ARG A 73 10.29 -17.95 7.66
N SER A 74 11.06 -17.02 7.10
CA SER A 74 11.69 -15.95 7.87
C SER A 74 10.64 -14.91 8.26
N LYS A 75 10.64 -14.53 9.54
CA LYS A 75 9.75 -13.48 10.06
C LYS A 75 10.03 -12.14 9.39
N GLU A 76 11.30 -11.85 9.12
CA GLU A 76 11.79 -10.62 8.49
C GLU A 76 11.30 -10.50 7.05
N MET A 77 11.33 -11.60 6.30
CA MET A 77 10.86 -11.63 4.92
C MET A 77 9.33 -11.61 4.83
N LEU A 78 8.63 -12.28 5.76
CA LEU A 78 7.18 -12.19 5.89
C LEU A 78 6.75 -10.74 6.19
N LEU A 79 7.43 -10.07 7.14
CA LEU A 79 7.21 -8.67 7.46
C LEU A 79 7.48 -7.78 6.24
N THR A 80 8.59 -7.99 5.54
CA THR A 80 8.93 -7.28 4.29
C THR A 80 7.79 -7.35 3.29
N GLY A 81 7.21 -8.54 3.06
CA GLY A 81 6.07 -8.72 2.17
C GLY A 81 4.85 -7.91 2.61
N TRP A 82 4.54 -7.94 3.91
CA TRP A 82 3.44 -7.16 4.49
C TRP A 82 3.63 -5.65 4.33
N LEU A 83 4.83 -5.13 4.61
CA LEU A 83 5.13 -3.71 4.50
C LEU A 83 5.04 -3.23 3.04
N ASN A 84 5.56 -4.02 2.08
CA ASN A 84 5.41 -3.74 0.65
C ASN A 84 3.94 -3.72 0.22
N TYR A 85 3.13 -4.65 0.73
CA TYR A 85 1.69 -4.69 0.47
C TYR A 85 0.98 -3.43 0.98
N LEU A 86 1.22 -3.06 2.25
CA LEU A 86 0.63 -1.87 2.86
C LEU A 86 1.04 -0.59 2.12
N SER A 87 2.32 -0.44 1.79
CA SER A 87 2.81 0.72 1.05
C SER A 87 2.20 0.82 -0.33
N PHE A 88 2.10 -0.31 -1.05
CA PHE A 88 1.50 -0.32 -2.38
C PHE A 88 0.02 0.09 -2.33
N CYS A 89 -0.75 -0.49 -1.41
CA CYS A 89 -2.16 -0.13 -1.25
C CYS A 89 -2.33 1.36 -0.92
N LEU A 90 -1.45 1.92 -0.09
CA LEU A 90 -1.52 3.33 0.28
C LEU A 90 -1.09 4.26 -0.86
N LEU A 91 -0.09 3.90 -1.66
CA LEU A 91 0.27 4.63 -2.87
C LEU A 91 -0.90 4.66 -3.87
N VAL A 92 -1.54 3.50 -4.07
CA VAL A 92 -2.72 3.39 -4.93
C VAL A 92 -3.86 4.25 -4.37
N GLY A 93 -4.15 4.19 -3.07
CA GLY A 93 -5.18 5.03 -2.43
C GLY A 93 -4.89 6.54 -2.56
N THR A 94 -3.62 6.93 -2.41
CA THR A 94 -3.17 8.32 -2.61
C THR A 94 -3.38 8.76 -4.05
N TRP A 95 -3.00 7.92 -5.02
CA TRP A 95 -3.22 8.17 -6.44
C TRP A 95 -4.72 8.27 -6.77
N GLN A 96 -5.57 7.37 -6.26
CA GLN A 96 -7.02 7.41 -6.44
C GLN A 96 -7.62 8.74 -5.97
N SER A 97 -7.22 9.20 -4.78
CA SER A 97 -7.67 10.49 -4.23
C SER A 97 -7.19 11.66 -5.08
N HIS A 98 -5.93 11.63 -5.51
CA HIS A 98 -5.35 12.69 -6.32
C HIS A 98 -5.97 12.78 -7.73
N ASP A 99 -6.07 11.66 -8.44
CA ASP A 99 -6.69 11.55 -9.77
C ASP A 99 -8.17 11.96 -9.70
N ALA A 100 -8.91 11.53 -8.67
CA ALA A 100 -10.31 11.91 -8.50
C ALA A 100 -10.48 13.43 -8.33
N ARG A 101 -9.56 14.08 -7.60
CA ARG A 101 -9.56 15.54 -7.45
C ARG A 101 -9.27 16.25 -8.77
N GLN A 102 -8.28 15.79 -9.54
CA GLN A 102 -7.97 16.36 -10.86
C GLN A 102 -9.15 16.23 -11.82
N LEU A 103 -9.80 15.07 -11.82
CA LEU A 103 -10.94 14.75 -12.69
C LEU A 103 -12.29 15.26 -12.15
N LYS A 104 -12.28 15.98 -11.01
CA LYS A 104 -13.48 16.50 -10.32
C LYS A 104 -14.54 15.43 -10.06
N ILE A 105 -14.11 14.19 -9.80
CA ILE A 105 -14.98 13.09 -9.38
C ILE A 105 -15.40 13.34 -7.93
N GLY A 106 -16.70 13.19 -7.65
CA GLY A 106 -17.22 13.37 -6.29
C GLY A 106 -16.63 12.33 -5.35
N HIS A 107 -16.08 12.78 -4.22
CA HIS A 107 -15.38 11.92 -3.24
C HIS A 107 -16.22 10.73 -2.77
N ILE A 108 -17.54 10.89 -2.69
CA ILE A 108 -18.47 9.82 -2.28
C ILE A 108 -18.37 8.56 -3.17
N PHE A 109 -18.03 8.71 -4.45
CA PHE A 109 -17.84 7.58 -5.37
C PHE A 109 -16.46 6.92 -5.21
N VAL A 110 -15.50 7.63 -4.62
CA VAL A 110 -14.12 7.19 -4.44
C VAL A 110 -13.96 6.42 -3.13
N VAL A 111 -14.71 6.78 -2.08
CA VAL A 111 -14.66 6.14 -0.75
C VAL A 111 -14.83 4.60 -0.81
N PRO A 112 -15.82 4.02 -1.54
CA PRO A 112 -15.91 2.56 -1.66
C PRO A 112 -14.68 1.92 -2.30
N SER A 113 -14.08 2.62 -3.27
CA SER A 113 -12.85 2.17 -3.93
C SER A 113 -11.65 2.22 -2.98
N LEU A 114 -11.52 3.28 -2.18
CA LEU A 114 -10.47 3.42 -1.16
C LEU A 114 -10.57 2.30 -0.11
N LEU A 115 -11.77 2.02 0.40
CA LEU A 115 -12.00 0.95 1.37
C LEU A 115 -11.64 -0.43 0.78
N LEU A 116 -12.01 -0.69 -0.48
CA LEU A 116 -11.64 -1.93 -1.14
C LEU A 116 -10.13 -2.01 -1.42
N THR A 117 -9.47 -0.90 -1.75
CA THR A 117 -8.01 -0.85 -1.93
C THR A 117 -7.30 -1.18 -0.62
N MET A 118 -7.79 -0.66 0.51
CA MET A 118 -7.24 -0.98 1.83
C MET A 118 -7.35 -2.47 2.18
N LEU A 119 -8.48 -3.11 1.85
CA LEU A 119 -8.74 -4.51 2.21
C LEU A 119 -8.11 -5.50 1.25
N THR A 120 -8.19 -5.22 -0.03
CA THR A 120 -7.92 -6.19 -1.10
C THR A 120 -6.92 -5.70 -2.13
N GLY A 121 -6.42 -4.46 -2.03
CA GLY A 121 -5.49 -3.84 -2.97
C GLY A 121 -6.08 -3.71 -4.39
N PRO A 122 -5.77 -4.63 -5.32
CA PRO A 122 -6.23 -4.61 -6.71
C PRO A 122 -7.74 -4.43 -6.92
N ALA A 123 -8.63 -5.02 -6.10
CA ALA A 123 -10.06 -4.91 -6.39
C ALA A 123 -10.58 -3.48 -6.22
N GLY A 124 -10.04 -2.72 -5.26
CA GLY A 124 -10.37 -1.30 -5.10
C GLY A 124 -9.84 -0.44 -6.25
N LEU A 125 -8.64 -0.75 -6.76
CA LEU A 125 -8.11 -0.10 -7.96
C LEU A 125 -9.01 -0.33 -9.17
N LEU A 126 -9.42 -1.59 -9.40
CA LEU A 126 -10.33 -1.94 -10.49
C LEU A 126 -11.67 -1.19 -10.39
N LEU A 127 -12.26 -1.15 -9.19
CA LEU A 127 -13.50 -0.39 -8.98
C LEU A 127 -13.31 1.09 -9.31
N TYR A 128 -12.21 1.69 -8.85
CA TYR A 128 -11.92 3.10 -9.15
C TYR A 128 -11.78 3.35 -10.64
N LEU A 129 -11.07 2.49 -11.37
CA LEU A 129 -10.92 2.61 -12.83
C LEU A 129 -12.27 2.52 -13.55
N VAL A 130 -13.18 1.66 -13.08
CA VAL A 130 -14.55 1.59 -13.60
C VAL A 130 -15.31 2.89 -13.32
N VAL A 131 -15.26 3.40 -12.08
CA VAL A 131 -15.87 4.69 -11.72
C VAL A 131 -15.31 5.82 -12.58
N ARG A 132 -13.99 5.89 -12.73
CA ARG A 132 -13.29 6.86 -13.57
C ARG A 132 -13.80 6.80 -15.00
N PHE A 133 -13.82 5.62 -15.62
CA PHE A 133 -14.26 5.42 -16.99
C PHE A 133 -15.69 5.96 -17.23
N PHE A 134 -16.63 5.62 -16.36
CA PHE A 134 -18.02 6.08 -16.51
C PHE A 134 -18.18 7.59 -16.27
N ARG A 135 -17.35 8.19 -15.42
CA ARG A 135 -17.46 9.61 -15.04
C ARG A 135 -16.73 10.56 -15.98
N THR A 136 -15.62 10.13 -16.59
CA THR A 136 -14.83 10.98 -17.50
C THR A 136 -14.96 10.60 -18.97
N LYS A 137 -15.45 9.38 -19.28
CA LYS A 137 -15.49 8.81 -20.65
C LYS A 137 -14.13 8.84 -21.37
N LYS A 138 -13.02 8.97 -20.64
CA LYS A 138 -11.66 9.04 -21.17
C LYS A 138 -10.78 8.01 -20.47
N TRP A 139 -9.93 7.34 -21.23
CA TRP A 139 -9.01 6.30 -20.74
C TRP A 139 -7.56 6.81 -20.58
N GLU A 140 -7.31 8.12 -20.69
CA GLU A 140 -5.93 8.63 -20.59
C GLU A 140 -5.41 8.40 -19.17
N LEU A 141 -4.35 7.57 -19.05
CA LEU A 141 -3.68 7.23 -17.80
C LEU A 141 -2.61 8.26 -17.46
#